data_AF-A0A914V429-F1
#
_entry.id   AF-A0A914V429-F1
#
_cell.length_a   1.000
_cell.length_b   1.000
_cell.length_c   1.000
_cell.angle_alpha   90.00
_cell.angle_beta   90.00
_cell.angle_gamma   90.00
#
_symmetry.space_group_name_H-M   'P 1'
#
loop_
_entity.id
_entity.type
_entity.pdbx_description
1 polymer ?
#
loop_
_entity_poly.entity_id
_entity_poly.type
_entity_poly.pdbx_seq_one_letter_code
_entity_poly.pdbx_strand_id
1 'polypeptide(L)'
;MSVYEYTKLADLSSSSSASKINCYGIVSSIEKEIKLFNPKTKQDQWQLIVQLVDESCSEKQSITCSLYADKQSTVPCVKRIGDILRLHRVPRTAEGFLGGRIGTCGFHAVVWDSEHGGSLNPRGATSANYSSNKDEQQR
;
A
#
# COMPACT_ATOMS: atom_id res chain seq x y z
N MET A 1 -16.63 -6.26 -15.58
CA MET A 1 -15.40 -6.16 -14.77
C MET A 1 -15.03 -4.70 -14.71
N SER A 2 -14.94 -4.11 -13.52
CA SER A 2 -14.53 -2.71 -13.37
C SER A 2 -13.02 -2.62 -13.55
N VAL A 3 -12.56 -1.84 -14.51
CA VAL A 3 -11.14 -1.51 -14.68
C VAL A 3 -10.80 -0.50 -13.59
N TYR A 4 -9.87 -0.84 -12.71
CA TYR A 4 -9.38 0.10 -11.70
C TYR A 4 -8.32 0.99 -12.32
N GLU A 5 -8.49 2.30 -12.16
CA GLU A 5 -7.48 3.28 -12.57
C GLU A 5 -6.43 3.40 -11.45
N TYR A 6 -5.16 3.25 -11.83
CA TYR A 6 -4.02 3.32 -10.92
C TYR A 6 -3.19 4.56 -11.23
N THR A 7 -3.03 5.40 -10.21
CA THR A 7 -2.33 6.67 -10.26
C THR A 7 -0.83 6.45 -10.04
N LYS A 8 -0.03 7.15 -10.85
CA LYS A 8 1.43 7.20 -10.69
C LYS A 8 1.80 7.95 -9.42
N LEU A 9 2.87 7.55 -8.75
CA LEU A 9 3.24 8.13 -7.46
C LEU A 9 3.67 9.61 -7.59
N ALA A 10 4.28 10.02 -8.69
CA ALA A 10 4.61 11.42 -8.94
C ALA A 10 3.35 12.31 -9.01
N ASP A 11 2.25 11.79 -9.57
CA ASP A 11 0.98 12.51 -9.68
C ASP A 11 0.26 12.62 -8.33
N LEU A 12 0.63 11.78 -7.35
CA LEU A 12 0.11 11.88 -5.99
C LEU A 12 0.69 13.06 -5.23
N SER A 13 1.92 13.48 -5.54
CA SER A 13 2.50 14.68 -4.94
C SER A 13 1.80 15.98 -5.39
N SER A 14 1.12 15.93 -6.54
CA SER A 14 0.48 17.09 -7.17
C SER A 14 -1.05 17.02 -7.02
N SER A 15 -1.63 17.83 -6.12
CA SER A 15 -3.03 18.28 -6.03
C SER A 15 -4.17 17.38 -6.58
N SER A 16 -4.06 16.06 -6.55
CA SER A 16 -5.16 15.17 -6.94
C SER A 16 -6.26 15.28 -5.89
N SER A 17 -7.44 15.73 -6.30
CA SER A 17 -8.63 15.88 -5.43
C SER A 17 -9.29 14.54 -5.09
N ALA A 18 -8.73 13.42 -5.55
CA ALA A 18 -9.28 12.09 -5.29
C ALA A 18 -9.13 11.72 -3.81
N SER A 19 -10.25 11.45 -3.14
CA SER A 19 -10.27 11.05 -1.73
C SER A 19 -9.79 9.61 -1.48
N LYS A 20 -9.76 8.79 -2.54
CA LYS A 20 -9.33 7.40 -2.51
C LYS A 20 -8.49 7.12 -3.75
N ILE A 21 -7.30 6.59 -3.54
CA ILE A 21 -6.29 6.41 -4.57
C ILE A 21 -6.03 4.91 -4.75
N ASN A 22 -5.78 4.48 -5.99
CA ASN A 22 -5.19 3.18 -6.25
C ASN A 22 -3.79 3.42 -6.81
N CYS A 23 -2.78 2.73 -6.29
CA CYS A 23 -1.42 2.85 -6.79
C CYS A 23 -0.66 1.53 -6.63
N TYR A 24 0.38 1.40 -7.44
CA TYR A 24 1.45 0.44 -7.26
C TYR A 24 2.71 1.20 -6.84
N GLY A 25 3.58 0.53 -6.09
CA GLY A 25 4.89 1.07 -5.78
C GLY A 25 5.83 -0.02 -5.34
N ILE A 26 7.10 0.18 -5.65
CA ILE A 26 8.22 -0.59 -5.13
C ILE A 26 8.57 -0.04 -3.75
N VAL A 27 8.69 -0.93 -2.77
CA VAL A 27 9.08 -0.55 -1.41
C VAL A 27 10.54 -0.11 -1.41
N SER A 28 10.80 1.17 -1.15
CA SER A 28 12.15 1.74 -1.06
C SER A 28 12.67 1.79 0.38
N SER A 29 11.77 1.86 1.37
CA SER A 29 12.10 1.86 2.79
C SER A 29 11.00 1.20 3.60
N ILE A 30 11.39 0.55 4.71
CA ILE A 30 10.49 -0.08 5.66
C ILE A 30 10.86 0.42 7.05
N GLU A 31 9.98 1.20 7.66
CA GLU A 31 10.05 1.38 9.10
C GLU A 31 9.41 0.15 9.76
N LYS A 32 10.02 -0.32 10.84
CA LYS A 32 9.61 -1.54 11.54
C LYS A 32 8.09 -1.56 11.77
N GLU A 33 7.50 -2.74 11.66
CA GLU A 33 6.11 -2.95 12.11
C GLU A 33 6.01 -2.72 13.62
N ILE A 34 5.15 -1.80 14.04
CA ILE A 34 5.02 -1.38 15.44
C ILE A 34 3.61 -1.68 15.94
N LYS A 35 3.54 -2.25 17.14
CA LYS A 35 2.32 -2.37 17.91
C LYS A 35 2.10 -1.08 18.72
N LEU A 36 0.98 -0.41 18.49
CA LEU A 36 0.61 0.84 19.13
C LEU A 36 -0.69 0.67 19.92
N PHE A 37 -0.81 1.33 21.07
CA PHE A 37 -2.07 1.42 21.79
C PHE A 37 -2.91 2.59 21.26
N ASN A 38 -4.15 2.33 20.85
CA ASN A 38 -5.09 3.37 20.43
C ASN A 38 -5.95 3.81 21.63
N PRO A 39 -5.73 5.03 22.18
CA PRO A 39 -6.45 5.48 23.37
C PRO A 39 -7.95 5.73 23.12
N LYS A 40 -8.36 5.99 21.87
CA LYS A 40 -9.78 6.23 21.54
C LYS A 40 -10.60 4.95 21.60
N THR A 41 -10.05 3.84 21.10
CA THR A 41 -10.72 2.54 21.09
C THR A 41 -10.33 1.66 22.28
N LYS A 42 -9.31 2.06 23.05
CA LYS A 42 -8.70 1.28 24.14
C LYS A 42 -8.21 -0.09 23.68
N GLN A 43 -7.73 -0.18 22.45
CA GLN A 43 -7.27 -1.41 21.82
C GLN A 43 -5.91 -1.21 21.18
N ASP A 44 -5.14 -2.29 21.12
CA ASP A 44 -3.91 -2.32 20.34
C ASP A 44 -4.22 -2.31 18.85
N GLN A 45 -3.39 -1.60 18.09
CA GLN A 45 -3.37 -1.58 16.64
C GLN A 45 -1.94 -1.80 16.16
N TRP A 46 -1.80 -2.33 14.96
CA TRP A 46 -0.53 -2.54 14.30
C TRP A 46 -0.36 -1.51 13.20
N GLN A 47 0.83 -0.96 13.08
CA GLN A 47 1.20 0.02 12.08
C GLN A 47 2.43 -0.46 11.31
N LEU A 48 2.36 -0.32 9.99
CA LEU A 48 3.49 -0.45 9.08
C LEU A 48 3.67 0.88 8.35
N ILE A 49 4.86 1.46 8.43
CA ILE A 49 5.23 2.64 7.64
C ILE A 49 6.24 2.19 6.58
N VAL A 50 5.93 2.46 5.32
CA VAL A 50 6.81 2.16 4.18
C VAL A 50 6.91 3.36 3.28
N GLN A 51 8.02 3.48 2.55
CA GLN A 51 8.13 4.43 1.45
C GLN A 51 8.02 3.69 0.14
N LEU A 52 7.27 4.27 -0.80
CA LEU A 52 7.04 3.72 -2.13
C LEU A 52 7.65 4.63 -3.19
N VAL A 53 8.21 4.01 -4.22
CA VAL A 53 8.67 4.64 -5.45
C VAL A 53 8.11 3.88 -6.66
N ASP A 54 8.00 4.55 -7.80
CA ASP A 54 7.68 3.94 -9.09
C ASP A 54 8.54 4.59 -10.18
N GLU A 55 8.37 4.16 -11.43
CA GLU A 55 9.11 4.71 -12.57
C GLU A 55 8.81 6.19 -12.86
N SER A 56 7.76 6.76 -12.25
CA SER A 56 7.41 8.18 -12.41
C SER A 56 8.16 9.08 -11.43
N CYS A 57 8.68 8.53 -10.33
CA CYS A 57 9.41 9.28 -9.33
C CYS A 57 10.84 9.63 -9.82
N SER A 58 11.25 10.88 -9.60
CA SER A 58 12.69 11.24 -9.68
C SER A 58 13.47 10.61 -8.51
N GLU A 59 14.79 10.47 -8.62
CA GLU A 59 15.65 9.76 -7.63
C GLU A 59 15.50 10.22 -6.17
N LYS A 60 14.90 11.37 -5.90
CA LYS A 60 14.70 11.95 -4.56
C LYS A 60 13.25 11.94 -4.10
N GLN A 61 12.33 11.39 -4.89
CA GLN A 61 10.90 11.43 -4.61
C GLN A 61 10.43 10.05 -4.18
N SER A 62 9.83 9.97 -2.98
CA SER A 62 9.13 8.79 -2.50
C SER A 62 7.86 9.20 -1.77
N ILE A 63 6.90 8.29 -1.70
CA ILE A 63 5.64 8.51 -0.98
C ILE A 63 5.63 7.67 0.28
N THR A 64 5.54 8.34 1.43
CA THR A 64 5.35 7.66 2.72
C THR A 64 3.91 7.15 2.84
N CYS A 65 3.80 5.86 3.13
CA CYS A 65 2.55 5.14 3.33
C CYS A 65 2.47 4.66 4.78
N SER A 66 1.40 5.04 5.49
CA SER A 66 1.17 4.67 6.89
C SER A 66 -0.06 3.76 7.02
N LEU A 67 0.18 2.46 7.18
CA LEU A 67 -0.85 1.42 7.07
C LEU A 67 -1.20 0.88 8.45
N TYR A 68 -2.48 0.89 8.81
CA TYR A 68 -2.95 0.45 10.12
C TYR A 68 -3.83 -0.79 10.03
N ALA A 69 -3.76 -1.67 11.01
CA ALA A 69 -4.66 -2.81 11.15
C ALA A 69 -4.89 -3.17 12.63
N ASP A 70 -6.05 -3.74 12.98
CA ASP A 70 -6.31 -4.17 14.36
C ASP A 70 -5.54 -5.44 14.73
N LYS A 71 -5.20 -6.25 13.72
CA LYS A 71 -4.51 -7.53 13.87
C LYS A 71 -3.23 -7.49 13.07
N GLN A 72 -2.17 -8.06 13.62
CA GLN A 72 -0.88 -8.21 12.95
C GLN A 72 -1.03 -8.92 11.60
N SER A 73 -1.83 -9.98 11.55
CA SER A 73 -2.08 -10.76 10.33
C SER A 73 -2.79 -10.00 9.21
N THR A 74 -3.33 -8.81 9.49
CA THR A 74 -3.97 -7.94 8.50
C THR A 74 -3.03 -6.85 7.98
N VAL A 75 -1.87 -6.66 8.61
CA VAL A 75 -0.81 -5.79 8.09
C VAL A 75 -0.22 -6.42 6.82
N PRO A 76 0.05 -5.64 5.76
CA PRO A 76 0.68 -6.17 4.55
C PRO A 76 2.05 -6.80 4.86
N CYS A 77 2.28 -8.02 4.37
CA CYS A 77 3.50 -8.79 4.62
C CYS A 77 4.68 -8.33 3.76
N VAL A 78 5.09 -7.08 3.92
CA VAL A 78 6.30 -6.49 3.33
C VAL A 78 7.51 -6.99 4.13
N LYS A 79 8.43 -7.71 3.48
CA LYS A 79 9.57 -8.35 4.13
C LYS A 79 10.90 -7.68 3.79
N ARG A 80 10.99 -7.05 2.62
CA ARG A 80 12.24 -6.47 2.12
C ARG A 80 12.00 -5.25 1.24
N ILE A 81 13.02 -4.40 1.18
CA ILE A 81 13.12 -3.36 0.16
C ILE A 81 13.13 -4.06 -1.21
N GLY A 82 12.40 -3.50 -2.16
CA GLY A 82 12.17 -4.06 -3.49
C GLY A 82 10.81 -4.73 -3.64
N ASP A 83 10.17 -5.21 -2.56
CA ASP A 83 8.83 -5.82 -2.63
C ASP A 83 7.85 -4.86 -3.32
N ILE A 84 6.93 -5.41 -4.13
CA ILE A 84 5.91 -4.59 -4.80
C ILE A 84 4.68 -4.54 -3.92
N LEU A 85 4.18 -3.33 -3.66
CA LEU A 85 2.98 -3.08 -2.89
C LEU A 85 1.92 -2.41 -3.78
N ARG A 86 0.77 -3.08 -3.90
CA ARG A 86 -0.44 -2.49 -4.49
C ARG A 86 -1.36 -2.02 -3.40
N LEU A 87 -1.79 -0.77 -3.49
CA LEU A 87 -2.78 -0.17 -2.61
C LEU A 87 -4.04 0.13 -3.42
N HIS A 88 -5.19 -0.33 -2.94
CA HIS A 88 -6.48 -0.10 -3.58
C HIS A 88 -7.38 0.69 -2.63
N ARG A 89 -7.89 1.84 -3.08
CA ARG A 89 -8.69 2.80 -2.30
C ARG A 89 -8.00 3.28 -1.03
N VAL A 90 -6.67 3.47 -1.09
CA VAL A 90 -5.93 4.05 0.02
C VAL A 90 -6.40 5.49 0.25
N PRO A 91 -6.76 5.86 1.49
CA PRO A 91 -7.11 7.23 1.80
C PRO A 91 -5.86 8.12 1.83
N ARG A 92 -6.06 9.37 1.45
CA ARG A 92 -5.05 10.43 1.57
C ARG A 92 -5.25 11.14 2.91
N THR A 93 -4.18 11.32 3.67
CA THR A 93 -4.21 12.09 4.92
C THR A 93 -4.20 13.59 4.61
N ALA A 94 -4.60 14.42 5.58
CA ALA A 94 -4.64 15.88 5.42
C ALA A 94 -3.24 16.46 5.17
N GLU A 95 -2.20 15.79 5.67
CA GLU A 95 -0.79 16.15 5.56
C GLU A 95 -0.16 15.69 4.24
N GLY A 96 -0.95 15.09 3.34
CA GLY A 96 -0.49 14.66 2.02
C GLY A 96 0.15 13.27 1.98
N PHE A 97 0.16 12.53 3.09
CA PHE A 97 0.59 11.13 3.11
C PHE A 97 -0.52 10.21 2.60
N LEU A 98 -0.14 9.00 2.18
CA LEU A 98 -1.11 7.94 1.95
C LEU A 98 -1.18 7.09 3.22
N GLY A 99 -2.37 6.72 3.65
CA GLY A 99 -2.44 5.88 4.82
C GLY A 99 -3.80 5.86 5.49
N GLY A 100 -4.09 4.72 6.10
CA GLY A 100 -5.34 4.50 6.78
C GLY A 100 -5.46 3.06 7.27
N ARG A 101 -6.62 2.75 7.83
CA ARG A 101 -6.90 1.42 8.39
C ARG A 101 -7.34 0.46 7.29
N ILE A 102 -6.57 -0.61 7.10
CA ILE A 102 -6.85 -1.70 6.16
C ILE A 102 -8.23 -2.29 6.44
N GLY A 103 -8.98 -2.59 5.37
CA GLY A 103 -10.34 -3.14 5.45
C GLY A 103 -11.43 -2.08 5.68
N THR A 104 -11.07 -0.82 5.98
CA THR A 104 -12.06 0.25 6.07
C THR A 104 -12.33 0.85 4.69
N CYS A 105 -13.59 1.17 4.39
CA CYS A 105 -13.95 1.92 3.18
C CYS A 105 -13.51 1.28 1.84
N GLY A 106 -13.25 -0.03 1.85
CA GLY A 106 -12.71 -0.80 0.71
C GLY A 106 -11.19 -0.65 0.50
N PHE A 107 -10.45 -0.12 1.48
CA PHE A 107 -9.00 -0.04 1.44
C PHE A 107 -8.37 -1.43 1.59
N HIS A 108 -7.61 -1.85 0.59
CA HIS A 108 -6.89 -3.12 0.60
C HIS A 108 -5.47 -2.95 0.08
N ALA A 109 -4.61 -3.89 0.47
CA ALA A 109 -3.22 -3.92 0.11
C ALA A 109 -2.82 -5.34 -0.31
N VAL A 110 -1.91 -5.43 -1.26
CA VAL A 110 -1.42 -6.70 -1.79
C VAL A 110 0.09 -6.58 -2.00
N VAL A 111 0.83 -7.60 -1.60
CA VAL A 111 2.29 -7.61 -1.64
C VAL A 111 2.78 -8.73 -2.55
N TRP A 112 3.73 -8.41 -3.43
CA TRP A 112 4.50 -9.38 -4.22
C TRP A 112 5.97 -9.37 -3.83
N ASP A 113 6.62 -10.51 -4.06
CA ASP A 113 8.06 -10.64 -3.90
C ASP A 113 8.80 -9.95 -5.04
N SER A 114 9.97 -9.41 -4.73
CA SER A 114 10.88 -8.78 -5.68
C SER A 114 11.99 -9.70 -6.17
N GLU A 115 12.04 -10.94 -5.68
CA GLU A 115 13.03 -11.92 -6.14
C GLU A 115 12.89 -12.19 -7.65
N HIS A 116 14.02 -12.22 -8.36
CA HIS A 116 14.05 -12.58 -9.78
C HIS A 116 13.58 -14.04 -9.94
N GLY A 117 12.54 -14.25 -10.74
CA GLY A 117 11.85 -15.55 -10.83
C GLY A 117 10.79 -15.77 -9.74
N GLY A 118 10.51 -14.74 -8.94
CA GLY A 118 9.43 -14.72 -7.96
C GLY A 118 8.07 -15.00 -8.59
N SER A 119 7.17 -15.56 -7.80
CA SER A 119 5.83 -15.91 -8.27
C SER A 119 5.02 -14.64 -8.56
N LEU A 120 4.28 -14.63 -9.68
CA LEU A 120 3.22 -13.65 -9.94
C LEU A 120 2.07 -13.73 -8.92
N ASN A 121 2.06 -14.77 -8.09
CA ASN A 121 1.12 -14.89 -6.98
C ASN A 121 1.52 -13.95 -5.84
N PRO A 122 0.58 -13.16 -5.31
CA PRO A 122 0.87 -12.29 -4.18
C PRO A 122 1.27 -13.10 -2.95
N ARG A 123 2.30 -12.64 -2.24
CA ARG A 123 2.73 -13.20 -0.95
C ARG A 123 1.62 -13.07 0.10
N GLY A 124 0.85 -12.00 0.01
CA GLY A 124 -0.31 -11.79 0.86
C GLY A 124 -1.23 -10.72 0.29
N ALA A 125 -2.53 -10.94 0.46
CA ALA A 125 -3.56 -9.94 0.20
C ALA A 125 -4.32 -9.70 1.50
N THR A 126 -4.64 -8.44 1.79
CA THR A 126 -5.44 -8.09 2.95
C THR A 126 -6.95 -8.25 2.70
N SER A 127 -7.35 -8.69 1.50
CA SER A 127 -8.69 -9.16 1.15
C SER A 127 -8.67 -10.62 0.71
N ALA A 128 -9.71 -11.37 1.08
CA ALA A 128 -9.87 -12.78 0.70
C ALA A 128 -10.13 -12.97 -0.82
N ASN A 129 -10.62 -11.93 -1.50
CA ASN A 129 -11.00 -11.96 -2.92
C ASN A 129 -10.11 -11.01 -3.73
N TYR A 130 -8.82 -11.32 -3.78
CA TYR A 130 -7.92 -10.69 -4.74
C TYR A 130 -8.30 -11.10 -6.16
N SER A 131 -8.53 -10.12 -7.04
CA SER A 131 -8.58 -10.32 -8.48
C SER A 131 -7.52 -9.44 -9.15
N SER A 132 -6.80 -10.02 -10.10
CA SER A 132 -6.02 -9.28 -11.10
C SER A 132 -6.70 -9.42 -12.46
N ASN A 133 -6.72 -8.36 -13.26
CA ASN A 133 -6.94 -8.49 -14.69
C ASN A 133 -5.60 -8.71 -15.44
N LYS A 134 -5.65 -8.92 -16.76
CA LYS A 134 -4.45 -9.13 -17.60
C LYS A 134 -3.56 -7.88 -17.72
N ASP A 135 -4.13 -6.69 -17.69
CA ASP A 135 -3.38 -5.42 -17.75
C ASP A 135 -2.58 -5.19 -16.47
N GLU A 136 -3.14 -5.61 -15.32
CA GLU A 136 -2.47 -5.58 -14.02
C GLU A 136 -1.31 -6.57 -13.92
N GLN A 137 -1.29 -7.64 -14.74
CA GLN A 137 -0.17 -8.58 -14.79
C GLN A 137 0.99 -8.08 -15.65
N GLN A 138 0.74 -7.13 -16.55
CA GLN A 138 1.76 -6.55 -17.43
C GLN A 138 2.46 -5.34 -16.81
N ARG A 139 1.87 -4.72 -15.78
CA ARG A 139 2.47 -3.66 -14.99
C ARG A 139 3.34 -4.24 -13.88
#